data_AF-A0A3M5RKX5-F1
#
_entry.id   AF-A0A3M5RKX5-F1
#
_cell.length_a   1.000
_cell.length_b   1.000
_cell.length_c   1.000
_cell.angle_alpha   90.00
_cell.angle_beta   90.00
_cell.angle_gamma   90.00
#
_symmetry.space_group_name_H-M   'P 1'
#
loop_
_entity.id
_entity.type
_entity.pdbx_description
1 polymer ?
#
loop_
_entity_poly.entity_id
_entity_poly.type
_entity_poly.pdbx_seq_one_letter_code
_entity_poly.pdbx_strand_id
1 'polypeptide(L)'
;MSNLQNLIVNARFGLSAQEKISDEGWQAIAWQCGAPEVEEIEQRIGRLRAELETVEDWDGDTQDDIHLAISSFTRLLSSAKAR
;
A
#
# COMPACT_ATOMS: atom_id res chain seq x y z
N MET A 1 2.49 1.36 15.65
CA MET A 1 2.80 1.52 14.21
C MET A 1 3.67 0.35 13.80
N SER A 2 3.30 -0.38 12.76
CA SER A 2 4.12 -1.49 12.24
C SER A 2 5.36 -0.97 11.51
N ASN A 3 6.37 -1.83 11.32
CA ASN A 3 7.59 -1.45 10.61
C ASN A 3 7.30 -0.98 9.17
N LEU A 4 6.41 -1.67 8.47
CA LEU A 4 5.91 -1.28 7.15
C LEU A 4 5.30 0.14 7.15
N GLN A 5 4.56 0.50 8.19
CA GLN A 5 3.98 1.85 8.32
C GLN A 5 5.06 2.90 8.47
N ASN A 6 6.10 2.63 9.27
CA ASN A 6 7.23 3.54 9.41
C ASN A 6 7.96 3.72 8.07
N LEU A 7 8.17 2.65 7.30
CA LEU A 7 8.80 2.73 5.98
C LEU A 7 7.98 3.60 5.01
N ILE A 8 6.66 3.42 4.98
CA ILE A 8 5.76 4.22 4.12
C ILE A 8 5.74 5.69 4.59
N VAL A 9 5.66 5.95 5.89
CA VAL A 9 5.68 7.31 6.44
C VAL A 9 7.01 8.00 6.12
N ASN A 10 8.13 7.30 6.25
CA ASN A 10 9.44 7.83 5.91
C ASN A 10 9.58 8.10 4.40
N ALA A 11 9.03 7.24 3.54
CA ALA A 11 9.03 7.47 2.10
C ALA A 11 8.11 8.63 1.67
N ARG A 12 7.08 8.95 2.46
CA ARG A 12 6.25 10.16 2.29
C ARG A 12 6.86 11.39 2.93
N PHE A 13 7.91 11.25 3.74
CA PHE A 13 8.50 12.38 4.45
C PHE A 13 9.13 13.35 3.44
N GLY A 14 8.58 14.55 3.35
CA GLY A 14 8.98 15.57 2.38
C GLY A 14 8.12 15.62 1.11
N LEU A 15 7.17 14.70 0.93
CA LEU A 15 6.13 14.80 -0.10
C LEU A 15 4.95 15.63 0.42
N SER A 16 4.39 16.50 -0.42
CA SER A 16 3.11 17.13 -0.13
C SER A 16 1.98 16.10 -0.06
N ALA A 17 0.84 16.46 0.53
CA ALA A 17 -0.29 15.54 0.70
C ALA A 17 -0.80 14.94 -0.62
N GLN A 18 -0.57 15.64 -1.74
CA GLN A 18 -0.99 15.28 -3.09
C GLN A 18 0.11 14.51 -3.86
N GLU A 19 1.36 14.56 -3.39
CA GLU A 19 2.47 13.88 -4.04
C GLU A 19 2.49 12.39 -3.68
N LYS A 20 2.60 11.56 -4.71
CA LYS A 20 2.68 10.10 -4.60
C LYS A 20 4.14 9.69 -4.40
N ILE A 21 4.37 8.63 -3.63
CA ILE A 21 5.69 7.99 -3.56
C ILE A 21 6.06 7.53 -4.97
N SER A 22 7.26 7.89 -5.42
CA SER A 22 7.75 7.47 -6.74
C SER A 22 8.01 5.97 -6.79
N ASP A 23 8.16 5.45 -8.00
CA ASP A 23 8.43 4.04 -8.23
C ASP A 23 9.73 3.57 -7.56
N GLU A 24 10.76 4.44 -7.54
CA GLU A 24 12.02 4.19 -6.84
C GLU A 24 11.83 4.15 -5.32
N GLY A 25 10.97 5.01 -4.78
CA GLY A 25 10.60 5.00 -3.36
C GLY A 25 9.91 3.70 -2.95
N TRP A 26 8.99 3.22 -3.77
CA TRP A 26 8.35 1.92 -3.55
C TRP A 26 9.33 0.75 -3.64
N GLN A 27 10.28 0.79 -4.58
CA GLN A 27 11.34 -0.22 -4.64
C GLN A 27 12.23 -0.19 -3.39
N ALA A 28 12.61 1.00 -2.91
CA ALA A 28 13.42 1.13 -1.70
C ALA A 28 12.71 0.56 -0.46
N ILE A 29 11.39 0.74 -0.35
CA ILE A 29 10.56 0.09 0.68
C ILE A 29 10.58 -1.43 0.47
N ALA A 30 10.34 -1.91 -0.75
CA ALA A 30 10.32 -3.34 -1.08
C ALA A 30 11.62 -4.04 -0.67
N TRP A 31 12.76 -3.39 -0.87
CA TRP A 31 14.08 -3.89 -0.46
C TRP A 31 14.25 -3.99 1.07
N GLN A 32 13.46 -3.27 1.85
CA GLN A 32 13.49 -3.31 3.32
C GLN A 32 12.43 -4.23 3.90
N CYS A 33 11.43 -4.64 3.10
CA CYS A 33 10.43 -5.61 3.51
C CYS A 33 11.05 -7.01 3.65
N GLY A 34 10.81 -7.65 4.80
CA GLY A 34 11.03 -9.07 5.02
C GLY A 34 9.71 -9.85 5.05
N ALA A 35 9.78 -11.10 5.51
CA ALA A 35 8.60 -11.96 5.69
C ALA A 35 7.45 -11.31 6.52
N PRO A 36 7.70 -10.62 7.65
CA PRO A 36 6.61 -10.03 8.43
C PRO A 36 5.96 -8.85 7.70
N GLU A 37 6.72 -8.03 6.97
CA GLU A 37 6.15 -6.95 6.17
C GLU A 37 5.33 -7.47 4.99
N VAL A 38 5.77 -8.55 4.33
CA VAL A 38 5.03 -9.21 3.25
C VAL A 38 3.67 -9.72 3.75
N GLU A 39 3.65 -10.40 4.90
CA GLU A 39 2.41 -10.88 5.51
C GLU A 39 1.47 -9.72 5.88
N GLU A 40 2.01 -8.63 6.44
CA GLU A 40 1.22 -7.43 6.75
C GLU A 40 0.62 -6.80 5.48
N ILE A 41 1.37 -6.73 4.38
CA ILE A 41 0.87 -6.22 3.09
C ILE A 41 -0.29 -7.08 2.59
N GLU A 42 -0.16 -8.41 2.64
CA GLU A 42 -1.22 -9.33 2.23
C GLU A 42 -2.47 -9.19 3.08
N GLN A 43 -2.32 -9.09 4.40
CA GLN A 43 -3.44 -8.85 5.32
C GLN A 43 -4.13 -7.51 5.03
N ARG A 44 -3.37 -6.45 4.71
CA ARG A 44 -3.93 -5.14 4.34
C ARG A 44 -4.71 -5.19 3.03
N ILE A 45 -4.17 -5.87 2.01
CA ILE A 45 -4.89 -6.08 0.75
C ILE A 45 -6.21 -6.83 1.01
N GLY A 46 -6.17 -7.87 1.85
CA GLY A 46 -7.37 -8.61 2.24
C GLY A 46 -8.42 -7.73 2.92
N ARG A 47 -8.01 -6.87 3.86
CA ARG A 47 -8.92 -5.92 4.53
C ARG A 47 -9.52 -4.91 3.56
N LEU A 48 -8.72 -4.34 2.67
CA LEU A 48 -9.21 -3.39 1.67
C LEU A 48 -10.22 -4.02 0.70
N ARG A 49 -10.02 -5.29 0.33
CA ARG A 49 -11.01 -6.03 -0.48
C ARG A 49 -12.31 -6.27 0.27
N ALA A 50 -12.23 -6.64 1.55
CA ALA A 50 -13.42 -6.78 2.38
C ALA A 50 -14.13 -5.43 2.59
N GLU A 51 -13.38 -4.34 2.73
CA GLU A 51 -13.93 -2.98 2.83
C GLU A 51 -14.64 -2.61 1.53
N LEU A 52 -14.04 -2.88 0.36
CA LEU A 52 -14.65 -2.65 -0.94
C LEU A 52 -16.01 -3.34 -1.09
N GLU A 53 -16.16 -4.57 -0.58
CA GLU A 53 -17.44 -5.30 -0.58
C GLU A 53 -18.52 -4.65 0.30
N THR A 54 -18.12 -3.81 1.26
CA THR A 54 -19.04 -3.07 2.14
C THR A 54 -19.33 -1.65 1.66
N VAL A 55 -18.56 -1.12 0.71
CA VAL A 55 -18.78 0.20 0.14
C VAL A 55 -19.99 0.17 -0.77
N GLU A 56 -20.87 1.14 -0.60
CA GLU A 56 -22.10 1.24 -1.38
C GLU A 56 -21.78 1.53 -2.86
N ASP A 57 -22.51 0.91 -3.79
CA ASP A 57 -22.24 1.01 -5.24
C ASP A 57 -22.31 2.43 -5.83
N TRP A 58 -22.96 3.37 -5.11
CA TRP A 58 -23.05 4.76 -5.55
C TRP A 58 -21.85 5.60 -5.10
N ASP A 59 -21.03 5.09 -4.18
CA ASP A 59 -19.84 5.76 -3.65
C ASP A 59 -18.59 5.36 -4.46
N GLY A 60 -18.60 5.76 -5.73
CA GLY A 60 -17.50 5.50 -6.67
C GLY A 60 -16.17 6.13 -6.24
N ASP A 61 -16.19 7.27 -5.54
CA ASP A 61 -14.98 7.93 -5.06
C ASP A 61 -14.26 7.06 -4.03
N THR A 62 -15.00 6.52 -3.04
CA THR A 62 -14.42 5.60 -2.05
C THR A 62 -13.95 4.30 -2.69
N GLN A 63 -14.70 3.76 -3.67
CA GLN A 63 -14.27 2.57 -4.42
C GLN A 63 -12.94 2.82 -5.15
N ASP A 64 -12.81 3.95 -5.83
CA ASP A 64 -11.59 4.34 -6.55
C ASP A 64 -10.39 4.50 -5.61
N ASP A 65 -10.59 5.11 -4.44
CA ASP A 65 -9.53 5.24 -3.42
C ASP A 65 -9.06 3.88 -2.88
N ILE A 66 -10.01 2.97 -2.61
CA ILE A 66 -9.68 1.61 -2.16
C ILE A 66 -8.95 0.84 -3.27
N HIS A 67 -9.40 0.94 -4.52
CA HIS A 67 -8.72 0.34 -5.67
C HIS A 67 -7.30 0.88 -5.85
N LEU A 68 -7.10 2.18 -5.70
CA LEU A 68 -5.79 2.82 -5.75
C LEU A 68 -4.88 2.31 -4.63
N ALA A 69 -5.41 2.17 -3.41
CA ALA A 69 -4.68 1.60 -2.29
C ALA A 69 -4.28 0.14 -2.55
N ILE A 70 -5.22 -0.71 -3.01
CA ILE A 70 -4.96 -2.11 -3.36
C ILE A 70 -3.89 -2.22 -4.44
N SER A 71 -3.96 -1.40 -5.49
CA SER A 71 -2.98 -1.43 -6.59
C SER A 71 -1.56 -1.09 -6.09
N SER A 72 -1.44 -0.08 -5.22
CA SER A 72 -0.17 0.34 -4.62
C SER A 72 0.44 -0.76 -3.76
N PHE A 73 -0.36 -1.38 -2.89
CA PHE A 73 0.10 -2.48 -2.04
C PHE A 73 0.44 -3.74 -2.85
N THR A 74 -0.33 -4.05 -3.89
CA THR A 74 -0.06 -5.21 -4.77
C THR A 74 1.27 -5.03 -5.50
N ARG A 75 1.57 -3.82 -5.96
CA ARG A 75 2.85 -3.49 -6.57
C ARG A 75 4.00 -3.65 -5.58
N LEU A 76 3.86 -3.11 -4.36
CA LEU A 76 4.86 -3.28 -3.31
C LEU A 76 5.09 -4.75 -2.98
N LEU A 77 4.02 -5.54 -2.85
CA LEU A 77 4.09 -6.98 -2.59
C LEU A 77 4.88 -7.71 -3.68
N SER A 78 4.59 -7.38 -4.93
CA SER A 78 5.25 -7.98 -6.09
C SER A 78 6.74 -7.67 -6.12
N SER A 79 7.11 -6.41 -5.85
CA SER A 79 8.51 -5.99 -5.74
C SER A 79 9.23 -6.62 -4.54
N ALA A 80 8.56 -6.78 -3.39
CA ALA A 80 9.16 -7.38 -2.20
C ALA A 80 9.41 -8.89 -2.39
N LYS A 81 8.52 -9.58 -3.11
CA LYS A 81 8.65 -11.02 -3.43
C LYS A 81 9.63 -11.34 -4.55
N ALA A 82 9.91 -10.37 -5.43
CA ALA A 82 10.82 -10.53 -6.56
C ALA A 82 12.30 -10.25 -6.22
N ARG A 83 12.58 -9.94 -4.95
CA ARG A 83 13.92 -9.65 -4.41
C ARG A 83 14.72 -10.93 -4.17
#